data_AF-A0A7S0AW08-F1
#
_entry.id   AF-A0A7S0AW08-F1
#
_cell.length_a   1.000
_cell.length_b   1.000
_cell.length_c   1.000
_cell.angle_alpha   90.00
_cell.angle_beta   90.00
_cell.angle_gamma   90.00
#
_symmetry.space_group_name_H-M   'P 1'
#
loop_
_entity.id
_entity.type
_entity.pdbx_description
1 polymer ?
#
loop_
_entity_poly.entity_id
_entity_poly.type
_entity_poly.pdbx_seq_one_letter_code
_entity_poly.pdbx_strand_id
1 'polypeptide(L)'
;ANAPPPEELQALRSAAAEHEHDVEAPRWDDAEAFVLRLSEVPSFALRLQVWAFENSFDERFEIFHSAASEVRAACLALRRSPRVQRLLALALSVGNYLNAGTSRGRADGFTVEALSQMRTVKALHAGGGATLVDYVVRQLERAKPGDLDGLFAEAGEAAAVRRAARHKLPDLLLELNAYHA
;
A
#
# COMPACT_ATOMS: atom_id res chain seq x y z
N ALA A 1 8.45 -14.56 -21.01
CA ALA A 1 7.63 -14.65 -22.24
C ALA A 1 8.34 -15.61 -23.19
N ASN A 2 7.63 -16.56 -23.79
CA ASN A 2 8.22 -17.54 -24.73
C ASN A 2 8.38 -16.94 -26.14
N ALA A 3 8.66 -15.63 -26.23
CA ALA A 3 8.95 -15.00 -27.50
C ALA A 3 10.40 -15.32 -27.88
N PRO A 4 10.66 -15.82 -29.10
CA PRO A 4 12.03 -16.06 -29.54
C PRO A 4 12.83 -14.75 -29.53
N PRO A 5 14.13 -14.79 -29.19
CA PRO A 5 14.99 -13.63 -29.24
C PRO A 5 15.07 -13.07 -30.68
N PRO A 6 15.35 -11.76 -30.85
CA PRO A 6 15.42 -11.13 -32.16
C PRO A 6 16.40 -11.83 -33.12
N GLU A 7 17.49 -12.37 -32.58
CA GLU A 7 18.52 -13.10 -33.33
C GLU A 7 17.99 -14.41 -33.95
N GLU A 8 17.24 -15.20 -33.18
CA GLU A 8 16.60 -16.43 -33.67
C GLU A 8 15.53 -16.12 -34.72
N LEU A 9 14.72 -15.08 -34.48
CA LEU A 9 13.74 -14.60 -35.46
C LEU A 9 14.38 -14.13 -36.76
N GLN A 10 15.55 -13.49 -36.68
CA GLN A 10 16.28 -13.04 -37.87
C GLN A 10 16.86 -14.23 -38.65
N ALA A 11 17.42 -15.22 -37.96
CA ALA A 11 17.95 -16.43 -38.57
C ALA A 11 16.85 -17.26 -39.27
N LEU A 12 15.68 -17.40 -38.65
CA LEU A 12 14.54 -18.10 -39.24
C LEU A 12 14.02 -17.36 -40.49
N ARG A 13 13.96 -16.02 -40.45
CA ARG A 13 13.54 -15.22 -41.60
C ARG A 13 14.53 -15.28 -42.77
N SER A 14 15.84 -15.24 -42.51
CA SER A 14 16.84 -15.38 -43.57
C SER A 14 16.78 -16.76 -44.20
N ALA A 15 16.67 -17.81 -43.39
CA ALA A 15 16.55 -19.18 -43.89
C ALA A 15 15.25 -19.40 -44.68
N ALA A 16 14.13 -18.80 -44.27
CA ALA A 16 12.88 -18.83 -45.03
C ALA A 16 12.97 -18.08 -46.37
N ALA A 17 13.65 -16.92 -46.41
CA ALA A 17 13.84 -16.14 -47.63
C ALA A 17 14.79 -16.82 -48.64
N GLU A 18 15.84 -17.50 -48.15
CA GLU A 18 16.80 -18.23 -48.99
C GLU A 18 16.15 -19.40 -49.75
N HIS A 19 15.09 -19.99 -49.19
CA HIS A 19 14.42 -21.17 -49.75
C HIS A 19 13.01 -20.88 -50.30
N GLU A 20 12.63 -19.61 -50.49
CA GLU A 20 11.27 -19.20 -50.91
C GLU A 20 10.85 -19.78 -52.28
N HIS A 21 11.82 -20.11 -53.14
CA HIS A 21 11.60 -20.65 -54.49
C HIS A 21 12.08 -22.10 -54.67
N ASP A 22 12.51 -22.76 -53.59
CA ASP A 22 13.10 -24.10 -53.66
C ASP A 22 12.04 -25.20 -53.55
N VAL A 23 12.06 -26.15 -54.49
CA VAL A 23 11.12 -27.29 -54.50
C VAL A 23 11.39 -28.26 -53.34
N GLU A 24 12.60 -28.20 -52.76
CA GLU A 24 13.07 -28.96 -51.60
C GLU A 24 13.27 -28.05 -50.36
N ALA A 25 12.40 -27.05 -50.15
CA ALA A 25 12.48 -26.19 -48.98
C ALA A 25 12.56 -27.00 -47.66
N PRO A 26 13.37 -26.54 -46.68
CA PRO A 26 13.51 -27.22 -45.40
C PRO A 26 12.14 -27.39 -44.74
N ARG A 27 11.84 -28.63 -44.35
CA ARG A 27 10.59 -28.95 -43.64
C ARG A 27 10.73 -28.46 -42.20
N TRP A 28 10.22 -27.26 -41.95
CA TRP A 28 10.10 -26.68 -40.61
C TRP A 28 9.36 -27.63 -39.68
N ASP A 29 9.83 -27.75 -38.44
CA ASP A 29 9.05 -28.39 -37.40
C ASP A 29 7.86 -27.50 -36.96
N ASP A 30 6.96 -28.05 -36.14
CA ASP A 30 5.76 -27.35 -35.72
C ASP A 30 6.07 -26.05 -34.93
N ALA A 31 7.18 -26.02 -34.19
CA ALA A 31 7.58 -24.86 -33.39
C ALA A 31 8.19 -23.76 -34.28
N GLU A 32 9.06 -24.12 -35.21
CA GLU A 32 9.66 -23.21 -36.19
C GLU A 32 8.59 -22.59 -37.10
N ALA A 33 7.67 -23.42 -37.61
CA ALA A 33 6.56 -22.98 -38.43
C ALA A 33 5.63 -22.01 -37.67
N PHE A 34 5.39 -22.26 -36.38
CA PHE A 34 4.60 -21.36 -35.53
C PHE A 34 5.29 -20.01 -35.33
N VAL A 35 6.59 -20.01 -35.05
CA VAL A 35 7.39 -18.77 -34.86
C VAL A 35 7.47 -17.96 -36.15
N LEU A 36 7.66 -18.60 -37.30
CA LEU A 36 7.69 -17.93 -38.61
C LEU A 36 6.38 -17.20 -38.88
N ARG A 37 5.23 -17.87 -38.69
CA ARG A 37 3.89 -17.25 -38.84
C ARG A 37 3.66 -16.10 -37.86
N LEU A 38 4.12 -16.23 -36.62
CA LEU A 38 4.05 -15.13 -35.66
C LEU A 38 4.91 -13.93 -36.09
N SER A 39 6.04 -14.19 -36.75
CA SER A 39 6.93 -13.15 -37.24
C SER A 39 6.34 -12.31 -38.37
N GLU A 40 5.38 -12.87 -39.13
CA GLU A 40 4.66 -12.14 -40.19
C GLU A 40 3.70 -11.09 -39.63
N VAL A 41 3.28 -11.26 -38.36
CA VAL A 41 2.39 -10.30 -37.69
C VAL A 41 3.16 -9.00 -37.40
N PRO A 42 2.74 -7.85 -37.97
CA PRO A 42 3.43 -6.59 -37.77
C PRO A 42 3.46 -6.19 -36.30
N SER A 43 4.65 -5.86 -35.79
CA SER A 43 4.86 -5.43 -34.40
C SER A 43 4.29 -6.40 -33.36
N PHE A 44 4.35 -7.72 -33.63
CA PHE A 44 3.79 -8.77 -32.77
C PHE A 44 4.15 -8.61 -31.29
N ALA A 45 5.43 -8.38 -30.97
CA ALA A 45 5.88 -8.20 -29.59
C ALA A 45 5.19 -7.03 -28.89
N LEU A 46 5.04 -5.89 -29.58
CA LEU A 46 4.32 -4.72 -29.06
C LEU A 46 2.83 -5.01 -28.89
N ARG A 47 2.20 -5.69 -29.85
CA ARG A 47 0.77 -6.09 -29.75
C ARG A 47 0.53 -6.98 -28.54
N LEU A 48 1.41 -7.96 -28.29
CA LEU A 48 1.34 -8.80 -27.10
C LEU A 48 1.49 -7.99 -25.81
N GLN A 49 2.41 -7.02 -25.76
CA GLN A 49 2.57 -6.13 -24.61
C GLN A 49 1.30 -5.31 -24.35
N VAL A 50 0.72 -4.73 -25.41
CA VAL A 50 -0.53 -3.95 -25.33
C VAL A 50 -1.70 -4.83 -24.88
N TRP A 51 -1.90 -6.00 -25.47
CA TRP A 51 -2.97 -6.90 -25.06
C TRP A 51 -2.79 -7.41 -23.64
N ALA A 52 -1.56 -7.72 -23.23
CA ALA A 52 -1.29 -8.13 -21.84
C ALA A 52 -1.60 -6.98 -20.85
N PHE A 53 -1.29 -5.75 -21.25
CA PHE A 53 -1.64 -4.56 -20.49
C PHE A 53 -3.17 -4.39 -20.42
N GLU A 54 -3.85 -4.30 -21.56
CA GLU A 54 -5.32 -4.12 -21.63
C GLU A 54 -6.06 -5.18 -20.82
N ASN A 55 -5.67 -6.45 -20.93
CA ASN A 55 -6.31 -7.55 -20.22
C ASN A 55 -6.09 -7.53 -18.70
N SER A 56 -5.05 -6.85 -18.20
CA SER A 56 -4.75 -6.80 -16.76
C SER A 56 -4.92 -5.41 -16.14
N PHE A 57 -5.21 -4.39 -16.94
CA PHE A 57 -5.27 -3.01 -16.49
C PHE A 57 -6.37 -2.80 -15.45
N ASP A 58 -7.61 -3.21 -15.74
CA ASP A 58 -8.75 -2.96 -14.85
C ASP A 58 -8.55 -3.60 -13.46
N GLU A 59 -8.07 -4.85 -13.43
CA GLU A 59 -7.78 -5.55 -12.18
C GLU A 59 -6.71 -4.83 -11.36
N ARG A 60 -5.58 -4.48 -12.00
CA ARG A 60 -4.47 -3.79 -11.33
C ARG A 60 -4.90 -2.40 -10.86
N PHE A 61 -5.64 -1.67 -11.70
CA PHE A 61 -6.14 -0.35 -11.37
C PHE A 61 -7.07 -0.38 -10.15
N GLU A 62 -8.00 -1.33 -10.08
CA GLU A 62 -8.90 -1.46 -8.94
C GLU A 62 -8.16 -1.82 -7.64
N ILE A 63 -7.16 -2.71 -7.71
CA ILE A 63 -6.30 -3.03 -6.56
C ILE A 63 -5.59 -1.77 -6.06
N PHE A 64 -4.95 -1.04 -6.96
CA PHE A 64 -4.24 0.19 -6.63
C PHE A 64 -5.19 1.28 -6.08
N HIS A 65 -6.30 1.53 -6.78
CA HIS A 65 -7.27 2.55 -6.43
C HIS A 65 -7.90 2.28 -5.05
N SER A 66 -8.26 1.03 -4.78
CA SER A 66 -8.78 0.61 -3.48
C SER A 66 -7.77 0.88 -2.37
N ALA A 67 -6.52 0.46 -2.54
CA ALA A 67 -5.46 0.69 -1.56
C ALA A 67 -5.21 2.19 -1.30
N ALA A 68 -5.14 3.00 -2.36
CA ALA A 68 -4.97 4.45 -2.26
C ALA A 68 -6.16 5.11 -1.55
N SER A 69 -7.38 4.67 -1.83
CA SER A 69 -8.61 5.15 -1.19
C SER A 69 -8.63 4.83 0.31
N GLU A 70 -8.21 3.63 0.71
CA GLU A 70 -8.12 3.25 2.13
C GLU A 70 -7.09 4.09 2.89
N VAL A 71 -5.91 4.32 2.30
CA VAL A 71 -4.89 5.20 2.89
C VAL A 71 -5.43 6.63 3.05
N ARG A 72 -6.06 7.17 1.99
CA ARG A 72 -6.68 8.50 2.04
C ARG A 72 -7.76 8.58 3.11
N ALA A 73 -8.61 7.56 3.22
CA ALA A 73 -9.68 7.50 4.21
C ALA A 73 -9.11 7.51 5.63
N ALA A 74 -8.04 6.75 5.90
CA ALA A 74 -7.36 6.77 7.20
C ALA A 74 -6.76 8.15 7.53
N CYS A 75 -6.08 8.79 6.58
CA CYS A 75 -5.55 10.14 6.77
C CYS A 75 -6.66 11.16 7.10
N LEU A 76 -7.79 11.09 6.40
CA LEU A 76 -8.93 11.96 6.65
C LEU A 76 -9.58 11.67 8.01
N ALA A 77 -9.74 10.40 8.37
CA ALA A 77 -10.28 9.98 9.67
C ALA A 77 -9.41 10.52 10.82
N LEU A 78 -8.08 10.37 10.73
CA LEU A 78 -7.16 10.89 11.74
C LEU A 78 -7.17 12.42 11.82
N ARG A 79 -7.16 13.12 10.67
CA ARG A 79 -7.06 14.58 10.63
C ARG A 79 -8.36 15.28 11.07
N ARG A 80 -9.52 14.70 10.74
CA ARG A 80 -10.83 15.33 10.95
C ARG A 80 -11.58 14.79 12.17
N SER A 81 -11.14 13.71 12.80
CA SER A 81 -11.85 13.14 13.94
C SER A 81 -11.72 14.00 15.19
N PRO A 82 -12.83 14.51 15.74
CA PRO A 82 -12.81 15.20 17.03
C PRO A 82 -12.50 14.24 18.19
N ARG A 83 -12.73 12.92 18.03
CA ARG A 83 -12.38 11.91 19.05
C ARG A 83 -10.88 11.74 19.15
N VAL A 84 -10.20 11.60 18.01
CA VAL A 84 -8.73 11.52 17.96
C VAL A 84 -8.10 12.81 18.52
N GLN A 85 -8.62 13.98 18.12
CA GLN A 85 -8.13 15.26 18.65
C GLN A 85 -8.26 15.36 20.17
N ARG A 86 -9.40 14.94 20.74
CA ARG A 86 -9.60 14.92 22.20
C ARG A 86 -8.67 13.95 22.91
N LEU A 87 -8.47 12.76 22.37
CA LEU A 87 -7.52 11.78 22.90
C LEU A 87 -6.10 12.36 22.94
N LEU A 88 -5.65 12.97 21.84
CA LEU A 88 -4.32 13.58 21.77
C LEU A 88 -4.19 14.80 22.70
N ALA A 89 -5.22 15.64 22.80
CA ALA A 89 -5.22 16.77 23.73
C ALA A 89 -5.14 16.32 25.19
N LEU A 90 -5.87 15.26 25.56
CA LEU A 90 -5.81 14.68 26.89
C LEU A 90 -4.43 14.06 27.18
N ALA A 91 -3.85 13.35 26.22
CA ALA A 91 -2.50 12.82 26.34
C ALA A 91 -1.47 13.96 26.54
N LEU A 92 -1.60 15.06 25.78
CA LEU A 92 -0.76 16.24 25.92
C LEU A 92 -0.91 16.89 27.30
N SER A 93 -2.14 17.07 27.79
CA SER A 93 -2.39 17.70 29.09
C SER A 93 -1.82 16.86 30.24
N VAL A 94 -1.99 15.54 30.17
CA VAL A 94 -1.46 14.61 31.17
C VAL A 94 0.07 14.59 31.11
N GLY A 95 0.66 14.55 29.91
CA GLY A 95 2.10 14.62 29.71
C GLY A 95 2.72 15.92 30.24
N ASN A 96 2.10 17.07 29.98
CA ASN A 96 2.54 18.36 30.49
C ASN A 96 2.48 18.42 32.02
N TYR A 97 1.41 17.88 32.62
CA TYR A 97 1.29 17.81 34.09
C TYR A 97 2.40 16.95 34.70
N LEU A 98 2.63 15.75 34.17
CA LEU A 98 3.65 14.83 34.69
C LEU A 98 5.07 15.36 34.52
N ASN A 99 5.31 16.13 33.45
CA ASN A 99 6.62 16.72 33.16
C ASN A 99 6.78 18.14 33.71
N ALA A 100 5.86 18.62 34.55
CA ALA A 100 5.93 19.95 35.14
C ALA A 100 7.27 20.16 35.88
N GLY A 101 7.92 21.30 35.65
CA GLY A 101 9.24 21.61 36.22
C GLY A 101 10.42 21.04 35.43
N THR A 102 10.18 20.26 34.37
CA THR A 102 11.21 19.83 33.42
C THR A 102 11.14 20.65 32.13
N SER A 103 12.14 20.52 31.25
CA SER A 103 12.12 21.09 29.90
C SER A 103 10.97 20.57 29.02
N ARG A 104 10.26 19.51 29.45
CA ARG A 104 9.13 18.88 28.74
C ARG A 104 7.75 19.27 29.28
N GLY A 105 7.66 20.10 30.32
CA GLY A 105 6.40 20.38 31.05
C GLY A 105 5.46 21.43 30.44
N ARG A 106 5.77 21.97 29.26
CA ARG A 106 5.00 23.01 28.56
C ARG A 106 5.07 22.82 27.05
N ALA A 107 4.89 21.59 26.60
CA ALA A 107 4.92 21.27 25.18
C ALA A 107 3.61 21.69 24.50
N ASP A 108 3.71 22.19 23.27
CA ASP A 108 2.57 22.47 22.39
C ASP A 108 2.09 21.21 21.64
N GLY A 109 2.91 20.15 21.66
CA GLY A 109 2.64 18.88 21.01
C GLY A 109 3.68 17.83 21.36
N PHE A 110 3.47 16.61 20.87
CA PHE A 110 4.38 15.49 21.05
C PHE A 110 4.46 14.66 19.76
N THR A 111 5.53 13.88 19.60
CA THR A 111 5.66 12.98 18.45
C THR A 111 4.85 11.70 18.68
N VAL A 112 4.35 11.06 17.62
CA VAL A 112 3.47 9.88 17.74
C VAL A 112 4.12 8.74 18.54
N GLU A 113 5.44 8.62 18.50
CA GLU A 113 6.23 7.64 19.25
C GLU A 113 6.02 7.79 20.76
N ALA A 114 5.78 9.00 21.27
CA ALA A 114 5.50 9.25 22.68
C ALA A 114 4.23 8.52 23.16
N LEU A 115 3.27 8.23 22.28
CA LEU A 115 2.08 7.46 22.64
C LEU A 115 2.44 6.05 23.11
N SER A 116 3.47 5.42 22.51
CA SER A 116 3.93 4.08 22.88
C SER A 116 4.56 4.05 24.27
N GLN A 117 5.19 5.16 24.68
CA GLN A 117 5.84 5.31 25.98
C GLN A 117 4.83 5.42 27.12
N MET A 118 3.62 5.89 26.87
CA MET A 118 2.59 5.95 27.92
C MET A 118 2.26 4.56 28.50
N ARG A 119 2.42 3.49 27.72
CA ARG A 119 2.20 2.12 28.20
C ARG A 119 3.24 1.67 29.23
N THR A 120 4.43 2.28 29.25
CA THR A 120 5.51 1.88 30.15
C THR A 120 5.44 2.57 31.51
N VAL A 121 4.73 3.69 31.60
CA VAL A 121 4.52 4.44 32.85
C VAL A 121 3.42 3.76 33.67
N LYS A 122 3.76 3.26 34.86
CA LYS A 122 2.85 2.55 35.77
C LYS A 122 2.45 3.42 36.97
N ALA A 123 1.23 3.23 37.45
CA ALA A 123 0.76 3.83 38.69
C ALA A 123 1.44 3.18 39.90
N LEU A 124 1.98 4.00 40.82
CA LEU A 124 2.69 3.50 41.99
C LEU A 124 1.79 2.78 43.02
N HIS A 125 0.52 3.16 43.14
CA HIS A 125 -0.35 2.73 44.24
C HIS A 125 -1.63 2.02 43.77
N ALA A 126 -1.73 1.72 42.47
CA ALA A 126 -2.79 0.85 41.97
C ALA A 126 -2.28 -0.60 42.06
N GLY A 127 -2.78 -1.38 43.03
CA GLY A 127 -2.37 -2.77 43.29
C GLY A 127 -2.55 -3.78 42.15
N GLY A 128 -2.82 -3.33 40.92
CA GLY A 128 -3.01 -4.14 39.71
C GLY A 128 -2.17 -3.72 38.50
N GLY A 129 -1.13 -2.89 38.66
CA GLY A 129 -0.21 -2.57 37.55
C GLY A 129 -0.77 -1.64 36.46
N ALA A 130 -1.79 -0.84 36.79
CA ALA A 130 -2.40 0.11 35.86
C ALA A 130 -1.36 1.08 35.27
N THR A 131 -1.50 1.38 33.99
CA THR A 131 -0.61 2.23 33.20
C THR A 131 -1.17 3.64 33.00
N LEU A 132 -0.36 4.54 32.45
CA LEU A 132 -0.82 5.87 32.05
C LEU A 132 -1.88 5.80 30.95
N VAL A 133 -1.81 4.79 30.06
CA VAL A 133 -2.86 4.54 29.06
C VAL A 133 -4.20 4.23 29.74
N ASP A 134 -4.20 3.36 30.75
CA ASP A 134 -5.42 3.01 31.50
C ASP A 134 -6.01 4.23 32.22
N TYR A 135 -5.16 5.15 32.66
CA TYR A 135 -5.60 6.41 33.23
C TYR A 135 -6.23 7.32 32.16
N VAL A 136 -5.57 7.54 31.03
CA VAL A 136 -6.07 8.37 29.92
C VAL A 136 -7.40 7.84 29.39
N VAL A 137 -7.53 6.52 29.19
CA VAL A 137 -8.76 5.85 28.76
C VAL A 137 -9.92 6.15 29.74
N ARG A 138 -9.68 5.94 31.05
CA ARG A 138 -10.70 6.23 32.08
C ARG A 138 -11.10 7.70 32.12
N GLN A 139 -10.15 8.61 31.92
CA GLN A 139 -10.44 10.04 31.91
C GLN A 139 -11.21 10.45 30.66
N LEU A 140 -10.89 9.89 29.49
CA LEU A 140 -11.63 10.15 28.26
C LEU A 140 -13.09 9.69 28.39
N GLU A 141 -13.30 8.48 28.91
CA GLU A 141 -14.65 7.93 29.08
C GLU A 141 -15.49 8.75 30.09
N ARG A 142 -14.85 9.29 31.13
CA ARG A 142 -15.51 10.22 32.07
C ARG A 142 -15.85 11.56 31.43
N ALA A 143 -14.96 12.10 30.62
CA ALA A 143 -15.14 13.41 30.00
C ALA A 143 -16.16 13.37 28.85
N LYS A 144 -16.13 12.30 28.05
CA LYS A 144 -16.94 12.09 26.84
C LYS A 144 -17.25 10.60 26.66
N PRO A 145 -18.31 10.10 27.32
CA PRO A 145 -18.73 8.71 27.20
C PRO A 145 -19.03 8.32 25.74
N GLY A 146 -18.64 7.11 25.34
CA GLY A 146 -18.87 6.56 24.00
C GLY A 146 -17.92 7.05 22.89
N ASP A 147 -16.98 7.96 23.20
CA ASP A 147 -15.92 8.33 22.27
C ASP A 147 -15.04 7.13 21.91
N LEU A 148 -14.71 6.31 22.91
CA LEU A 148 -13.88 5.12 22.71
C LEU A 148 -14.62 4.09 21.86
N ASP A 149 -15.91 3.88 22.11
CA ASP A 149 -16.73 2.99 21.30
C ASP A 149 -16.75 3.43 19.84
N GLY A 150 -16.94 4.74 19.58
CA GLY A 150 -16.89 5.28 18.23
C GLY A 150 -15.52 5.15 17.56
N LEU A 151 -14.44 5.35 18.33
CA LEU A 151 -13.07 5.29 17.82
C LEU A 151 -12.67 3.85 17.41
N PHE A 152 -13.16 2.87 18.16
CA PHE A 152 -12.84 1.45 17.99
C PHE A 152 -13.94 0.62 17.31
N ALA A 153 -15.04 1.22 16.88
CA ALA A 153 -16.08 0.56 16.09
C ALA A 153 -15.54 -0.01 14.77
N GLU A 154 -16.28 -0.96 14.17
CA GLU A 154 -15.97 -1.58 12.86
C GLU A 154 -15.78 -0.56 11.74
N ALA A 155 -16.56 0.52 11.74
CA ALA A 155 -16.45 1.64 10.81
C ALA A 155 -15.71 2.86 11.40
N GLY A 156 -15.10 2.70 12.59
CA GLY A 156 -14.43 3.75 13.33
C GLY A 156 -13.04 4.10 12.79
N GLU A 157 -12.44 5.13 13.39
CA GLU A 157 -11.13 5.65 13.01
C GLU A 157 -10.03 4.58 13.11
N ALA A 158 -10.05 3.75 14.16
CA ALA A 158 -9.07 2.68 14.33
C ALA A 158 -9.18 1.62 13.21
N ALA A 159 -10.40 1.31 12.75
CA ALA A 159 -10.59 0.37 11.66
C ALA A 159 -10.08 0.91 10.32
N ALA A 160 -10.31 2.19 10.04
CA ALA A 160 -9.75 2.86 8.86
C ALA A 160 -8.22 2.80 8.86
N VAL A 161 -7.57 3.09 10.00
CA VAL A 161 -6.12 3.00 10.14
C VAL A 161 -5.62 1.56 9.96
N ARG A 162 -6.31 0.55 10.51
CA ARG A 162 -5.94 -0.86 10.34
C ARG A 162 -6.02 -1.34 8.90
N ARG A 163 -7.02 -0.87 8.13
CA ARG A 163 -7.12 -1.18 6.70
C ARG A 163 -5.96 -0.55 5.92
N ALA A 164 -5.74 0.76 6.11
CA ALA A 164 -4.63 1.47 5.49
C ALA A 164 -3.26 0.89 5.82
N ALA A 165 -3.06 0.41 7.06
CA ALA A 165 -1.79 -0.18 7.51
C ALA A 165 -1.41 -1.49 6.81
N ARG A 166 -2.33 -2.11 6.06
CA ARG A 166 -2.05 -3.29 5.23
C ARG A 166 -1.28 -2.94 3.95
N HIS A 167 -1.31 -1.68 3.55
CA HIS A 167 -0.71 -1.20 2.32
C HIS A 167 0.66 -0.57 2.59
N LYS A 168 1.64 -0.94 1.76
CA LYS A 168 2.96 -0.32 1.77
C LYS A 168 2.97 0.82 0.76
N LEU A 169 3.09 2.05 1.26
CA LEU A 169 3.12 3.23 0.40
C LEU A 169 4.22 3.20 -0.68
N PRO A 170 5.44 2.70 -0.42
CA PRO A 170 6.45 2.56 -1.46
C PRO A 170 6.00 1.65 -2.62
N ASP A 171 5.31 0.55 -2.31
CA ASP A 171 4.85 -0.41 -3.32
C ASP A 171 3.76 0.23 -4.19
N LEU A 172 2.84 0.98 -3.59
CA LEU A 172 1.83 1.76 -4.32
C LEU A 172 2.46 2.82 -5.24
N LEU A 173 3.50 3.52 -4.77
CA LEU A 173 4.20 4.51 -5.58
C LEU A 173 4.97 3.88 -6.74
N LEU A 174 5.59 2.72 -6.51
CA LEU A 174 6.25 1.96 -7.58
C LEU A 174 5.26 1.52 -8.65
N GLU A 175 4.09 1.03 -8.25
CA GLU A 175 3.03 0.64 -9.18
C GLU A 175 2.51 1.84 -9.98
N LEU A 176 2.23 2.98 -9.34
CA LEU A 176 1.80 4.19 -10.03
C LEU A 176 2.84 4.68 -11.06
N ASN A 177 4.12 4.65 -10.69
CA ASN A 177 5.20 5.06 -11.59
C ASN A 177 5.35 4.14 -12.80
N ALA A 178 4.97 2.86 -12.69
CA ALA A 178 5.01 1.92 -13.80
C ALA A 178 4.03 2.29 -14.93
N TYR A 179 3.00 3.08 -14.66
CA TYR A 179 2.04 3.57 -15.67
C TYR A 179 2.42 4.91 -16.30
N HIS A 180 3.48 5.57 -15.81
CA HIS A 180 3.96 6.86 -16.31
C HIS A 180 5.13 6.76 -17.31
N ALA A 181 5.70 5.57 -17.48
CA ALA A 181 6.82 5.29 -18.38
C ALA A 181 6.33 4.83 -19.77
#